data_AF-A0A1V5LEG6-F1
#
_entry.id   AF-A0A1V5LEG6-F1
#
_cell.length_a   1.000
_cell.length_b   1.000
_cell.length_c   1.000
_cell.angle_alpha   90.00
_cell.angle_beta   90.00
_cell.angle_gamma   90.00
#
_symmetry.space_group_name_H-M   'P 1'
#
loop_
_entity.id
_entity.type
_entity.pdbx_description
1 polymer ?
#
loop_
_entity_poly.entity_id
_entity_poly.type
_entity_poly.pdbx_seq_one_letter_code
_entity_poly.pdbx_strand_id
1 'polypeptide(L)'
;MKHILKNGKRLVDFLIEYYPNKDSEEVRSVYNTIINHRKRRPDKSLDDIVEQYLKPTIKQILNIHWDKLKDMPDSELSISKLLKIKGLQYDRTFANKVGTMQRELKVNKNQIVEIYYIREKL
;
A
#
# COMPACT_ATOMS: atom_id res chain seq x y z
N MET A 1 -16.81 10.93 -5.70
CA MET A 1 -17.89 10.47 -4.80
C MET A 1 -17.36 9.30 -3.97
N LYS A 2 -17.36 9.38 -2.63
CA LYS A 2 -16.98 8.23 -1.78
C LYS A 2 -18.15 7.24 -1.74
N HIS A 3 -18.02 6.09 -2.41
CA HIS A 3 -18.95 4.99 -2.22
C HIS A 3 -18.73 4.40 -0.82
N ILE A 4 -19.69 4.57 0.09
CA ILE A 4 -19.64 3.90 1.40
C ILE A 4 -19.95 2.41 1.18
N LEU A 5 -18.96 1.53 1.36
CA LEU A 5 -19.13 0.08 1.30
C LEU A 5 -19.82 -0.40 2.58
N LYS A 6 -21.16 -0.31 2.61
CA LYS A 6 -21.97 -0.68 3.78
C LYS A 6 -22.08 -2.20 4.02
N ASN A 7 -21.85 -3.03 3.00
CA ASN A 7 -22.05 -4.50 3.06
C ASN A 7 -21.27 -5.26 1.96
N GLY A 8 -21.18 -6.60 2.09
CA GLY A 8 -20.37 -7.47 1.22
C GLY A 8 -20.76 -7.44 -0.26
N LYS A 9 -22.03 -7.24 -0.61
CA LYS A 9 -22.47 -7.11 -2.01
C LYS A 9 -21.83 -5.91 -2.72
N ARG A 10 -21.80 -4.75 -2.05
CA ARG A 10 -21.16 -3.53 -2.57
C ARG A 10 -19.65 -3.67 -2.77
N LEU A 11 -19.00 -4.54 -1.99
CA LEU A 11 -17.58 -4.83 -2.16
C LEU A 11 -17.32 -5.66 -3.42
N VAL A 12 -18.18 -6.65 -3.72
CA VAL A 12 -18.03 -7.45 -4.95
C VAL A 12 -18.18 -6.57 -6.18
N ASP A 13 -19.23 -5.75 -6.24
CA ASP A 13 -19.48 -4.83 -7.37
C ASP A 13 -18.28 -3.89 -7.57
N PHE A 14 -17.78 -3.29 -6.48
CA PHE A 14 -16.60 -2.44 -6.50
C PHE A 14 -15.33 -3.18 -6.99
N LEU A 15 -15.10 -4.43 -6.55
CA LEU A 15 -13.93 -5.18 -6.97
C LEU A 15 -14.00 -5.60 -8.45
N ILE A 16 -15.20 -5.88 -8.96
CA ILE A 16 -15.42 -6.14 -10.40
C ILE A 16 -15.09 -4.88 -11.21
N GLU A 17 -15.57 -3.71 -10.78
CA GLU A 17 -15.26 -2.43 -11.42
C GLU A 17 -13.76 -2.08 -11.33
N TYR A 18 -13.11 -2.36 -10.20
CA TYR A 18 -11.70 -2.07 -9.97
C TYR A 18 -10.76 -3.03 -10.72
N TYR A 19 -11.21 -4.26 -10.99
CA TYR A 19 -10.43 -5.29 -11.68
C TYR A 19 -11.15 -5.82 -12.93
N PRO A 20 -11.42 -4.98 -13.95
CA PRO A 20 -12.23 -5.36 -15.10
C PRO A 20 -11.60 -6.46 -15.98
N ASN A 21 -10.28 -6.66 -15.85
CA ASN A 21 -9.51 -7.63 -16.63
C ASN A 21 -9.06 -8.85 -15.80
N LYS A 22 -9.52 -8.98 -14.56
CA LYS A 22 -9.20 -10.14 -13.70
C LYS A 22 -10.29 -11.19 -13.82
N ASP A 23 -9.88 -12.44 -13.68
CA ASP A 23 -10.81 -13.55 -13.64
C ASP A 23 -11.64 -13.53 -12.34
N SER A 24 -12.81 -14.16 -12.40
CA SER A 24 -13.75 -14.16 -11.27
C SER A 24 -13.18 -14.83 -10.02
N GLU A 25 -12.23 -15.76 -10.16
CA GLU A 25 -11.61 -16.44 -9.02
C GLU A 25 -10.63 -15.52 -8.29
N GLU A 26 -9.81 -14.76 -9.02
CA GLU A 26 -8.92 -13.74 -8.44
C GLU A 26 -9.73 -12.65 -7.70
N VAL A 27 -10.81 -12.14 -8.31
CA VAL A 27 -11.71 -11.17 -7.66
C VAL A 27 -12.33 -11.73 -6.37
N ARG A 28 -12.74 -13.00 -6.39
CA ARG A 28 -13.31 -13.69 -5.21
C ARG A 28 -12.28 -13.92 -4.11
N SER A 29 -11.02 -14.21 -4.48
CA SER A 29 -9.90 -14.35 -3.54
C SER A 29 -9.61 -13.03 -2.81
N VAL A 30 -9.57 -11.92 -3.54
CA VAL A 30 -9.41 -10.56 -2.99
C VAL A 30 -10.57 -10.24 -2.04
N TYR A 31 -11.82 -10.48 -2.47
CA TYR A 31 -13.01 -10.31 -1.65
C TYR A 31 -12.90 -11.06 -0.31
N ASN A 32 -12.59 -12.35 -0.36
CA ASN A 32 -12.48 -13.19 0.84
C ASN A 32 -11.39 -12.67 1.79
N THR A 33 -10.27 -12.21 1.25
CA THR A 33 -9.19 -11.64 2.05
C THR A 33 -9.63 -10.36 2.78
N ILE A 34 -10.31 -9.45 2.07
CA ILE A 34 -10.84 -8.20 2.64
C ILE A 34 -11.87 -8.50 3.74
N ILE A 35 -12.80 -9.43 3.50
CA ILE A 35 -13.79 -9.83 4.51
C ILE A 35 -13.14 -10.47 5.73
N ASN A 36 -12.14 -11.34 5.54
CA ASN A 36 -11.41 -11.94 6.65
C ASN A 36 -10.62 -10.91 7.47
N HIS A 37 -10.04 -9.90 6.81
CA HIS A 37 -9.44 -8.77 7.51
C HIS A 37 -10.45 -7.96 8.32
N ARG A 38 -11.64 -7.72 7.77
CA ARG A 38 -12.74 -7.04 8.50
C ARG A 38 -13.17 -7.82 9.72
N LYS A 39 -13.31 -9.15 9.62
CA LYS A 39 -13.64 -10.01 10.78
C LYS A 39 -12.61 -9.89 11.92
N ARG A 40 -11.34 -9.70 11.58
CA ARG A 40 -10.24 -9.55 12.55
C ARG A 40 -10.09 -8.12 13.09
N ARG A 41 -10.70 -7.12 12.43
CA ARG A 41 -10.64 -5.70 12.79
C ARG A 41 -12.03 -5.07 12.67
N PRO A 42 -12.98 -5.47 13.53
CA PRO A 42 -14.36 -4.99 13.46
C PRO A 42 -14.47 -3.49 13.78
N ASP A 43 -13.44 -2.90 14.40
CA ASP A 43 -13.28 -1.47 14.69
C ASP A 43 -13.03 -0.61 13.44
N LYS A 44 -12.58 -1.22 12.33
CA LYS A 44 -12.27 -0.50 11.09
C LYS A 44 -13.43 -0.55 10.10
N SER A 45 -13.63 0.53 9.37
CA SER A 45 -14.61 0.55 8.29
C SER A 45 -14.15 -0.37 7.13
N LEU A 46 -15.10 -0.86 6.34
CA LEU A 46 -14.78 -1.66 5.17
C LEU A 46 -13.98 -0.84 4.14
N ASP A 47 -14.27 0.45 4.02
CA ASP A 47 -13.55 1.39 3.16
C ASP A 47 -12.08 1.49 3.56
N ASP A 48 -11.78 1.63 4.86
CA ASP A 48 -10.39 1.68 5.35
C ASP A 48 -9.61 0.38 5.06
N ILE A 49 -10.28 -0.76 5.15
CA ILE A 49 -9.66 -2.07 4.89
C ILE A 49 -9.40 -2.23 3.40
N VAL A 50 -10.34 -1.84 2.56
CA VAL A 50 -10.22 -1.88 1.10
C VAL A 50 -9.08 -0.95 0.66
N GLU A 51 -9.05 0.29 1.14
CA GLU A 51 -7.98 1.23 0.81
C GLU A 51 -6.61 0.70 1.24
N GLN A 52 -6.51 0.07 2.42
CA GLN A 52 -5.26 -0.55 2.86
C GLN A 52 -4.84 -1.75 2.03
N TYR A 53 -5.80 -2.56 1.56
CA TYR A 53 -5.54 -3.80 0.85
C TYR A 53 -5.23 -3.57 -0.63
N LEU A 54 -5.90 -2.60 -1.26
CA LEU A 54 -5.69 -2.27 -2.66
C LEU A 54 -4.44 -1.42 -2.91
N LYS A 55 -3.92 -0.73 -1.89
CA LYS A 55 -2.63 -0.04 -1.98
C LYS A 55 -1.53 -1.04 -2.38
N PRO A 56 -0.72 -0.73 -3.40
CA PRO A 56 0.32 -1.65 -3.86
C PRO A 56 1.33 -1.95 -2.75
N THR A 57 1.78 -3.20 -2.70
CA THR A 57 2.83 -3.64 -1.80
C THR A 57 4.16 -2.99 -2.17
N ILE A 58 5.10 -2.92 -1.21
CA ILE A 58 6.45 -2.39 -1.45
C ILE A 58 7.13 -3.13 -2.62
N LYS A 59 6.97 -4.46 -2.70
CA LYS A 59 7.55 -5.28 -3.78
C LYS A 59 6.94 -4.94 -5.14
N GLN A 60 5.63 -4.71 -5.20
CA GLN A 60 4.96 -4.27 -6.43
C GLN A 60 5.45 -2.87 -6.86
N ILE A 61 5.58 -1.93 -5.92
CA ILE A 61 6.11 -0.58 -6.21
C ILE A 61 7.55 -0.68 -6.74
N LEU A 62 8.39 -1.50 -6.12
CA LEU A 62 9.76 -1.72 -6.59
C LEU A 62 9.78 -2.28 -8.01
N ASN A 63 8.98 -3.30 -8.30
CA ASN A 63 8.95 -3.91 -9.64
C ASN A 63 8.46 -2.93 -10.71
N ILE A 64 7.42 -2.14 -10.41
CA ILE A 64 6.81 -1.20 -11.37
C ILE A 64 7.68 0.04 -11.57
N HIS A 65 8.32 0.54 -10.50
CA HIS A 65 9.05 1.81 -10.50
C HIS A 65 10.57 1.64 -10.39
N TRP A 66 11.10 0.45 -10.67
CA TRP A 66 12.53 0.16 -10.49
C TRP A 66 13.42 1.14 -11.25
N ASP A 67 13.08 1.45 -12.50
CA ASP A 67 13.89 2.36 -13.33
C ASP A 67 14.02 3.76 -12.75
N LYS A 68 13.01 4.23 -12.01
CA LYS A 68 13.07 5.52 -11.30
C LYS A 68 13.90 5.42 -10.01
N LEU A 69 13.87 4.26 -9.36
CA LEU A 69 14.42 4.07 -8.01
C LEU A 69 15.89 3.64 -8.03
N LYS A 70 16.33 2.89 -9.04
CA LYS A 70 17.63 2.19 -9.06
C LYS A 70 18.84 3.13 -8.93
N ASP A 71 18.74 4.34 -9.50
CA ASP A 71 19.83 5.32 -9.55
C ASP A 71 19.74 6.37 -8.44
N MET A 72 18.78 6.26 -7.52
CA MET A 72 18.65 7.21 -6.42
C MET A 72 19.84 7.04 -5.45
N PRO A 73 20.63 8.09 -5.20
CA PRO A 73 21.72 8.02 -4.24
C PRO A 73 21.17 7.84 -2.82
N ASP A 74 21.96 7.27 -1.92
CA ASP A 74 21.59 7.27 -0.50
C ASP A 74 21.66 8.70 0.07
N SER A 75 21.01 8.91 1.21
CA SER A 75 20.99 10.19 1.91
C SER A 75 21.60 10.07 3.30
N GLU A 76 22.36 11.08 3.71
CA GLU A 76 22.85 11.20 5.07
C GLU A 76 21.72 11.50 6.06
N LEU A 77 20.67 12.20 5.61
CA LEU A 77 19.51 12.51 6.43
C LEU A 77 18.78 11.25 6.89
N SER A 78 18.16 11.33 8.07
CA SER A 78 17.27 10.28 8.56
C SER A 78 16.00 10.18 7.71
N ILE A 79 15.41 8.98 7.64
CA ILE A 79 14.15 8.74 6.93
C ILE A 79 13.04 9.66 7.44
N SER A 80 12.94 9.92 8.75
CA SER A 80 11.92 10.83 9.28
C SER A 80 12.07 12.28 8.78
N LYS A 81 13.32 12.77 8.61
CA LYS A 81 13.59 14.09 8.04
C LYS A 81 13.21 14.13 6.55
N LEU A 82 13.60 13.10 5.80
CA LEU A 82 13.27 13.00 4.37
C LEU A 82 11.76 12.95 4.12
N LEU A 83 11.00 12.23 4.94
CA LEU A 83 9.55 12.20 4.86
C LEU A 83 8.92 13.55 5.15
N LYS A 84 9.41 14.26 6.18
CA LYS A 84 8.96 15.61 6.51
C LYS A 84 9.16 16.57 5.34
N ILE A 85 10.29 16.48 4.63
CA ILE A 85 10.56 17.28 3.42
C ILE A 85 9.53 16.99 2.32
N LYS A 86 9.13 15.72 2.15
CA LYS A 86 8.07 15.33 1.20
C LYS A 86 6.64 15.56 1.71
N GLY A 87 6.45 16.16 2.88
CA GLY A 87 5.13 16.36 3.48
C GLY A 87 4.43 15.07 3.91
N LEU A 88 5.18 14.00 4.18
CA LEU A 88 4.66 12.71 4.61
C LEU A 88 4.83 12.54 6.13
N GLN A 89 3.85 11.87 6.75
CA GLN A 89 3.92 11.53 8.17
C GLN A 89 4.70 10.24 8.39
N TYR A 90 5.53 10.21 9.42
CA TYR A 90 6.22 9.01 9.84
C TYR A 90 5.36 8.24 10.85
N ASP A 91 4.71 7.17 10.40
CA ASP A 91 3.89 6.32 11.25
C ASP A 91 4.61 5.03 11.71
N ARG A 92 4.11 4.42 12.78
CA ARG A 92 4.70 3.20 13.38
C ARG A 92 4.62 1.98 12.46
N THR A 93 3.60 1.91 11.61
CA THR A 93 3.42 0.82 10.62
C THR A 93 4.50 0.90 9.56
N PHE A 94 4.84 2.11 9.11
CA PHE A 94 5.92 2.37 8.18
C PHE A 94 7.29 2.09 8.81
N ALA A 95 7.53 2.54 10.05
CA ALA A 95 8.78 2.27 10.77
C ALA A 95 9.11 0.76 10.82
N ASN A 96 8.10 -0.08 11.07
CA ASN A 96 8.27 -1.54 11.05
C ASN A 96 8.66 -2.09 9.67
N LYS A 97 8.20 -1.44 8.59
CA LYS A 97 8.52 -1.84 7.21
C LYS A 97 9.90 -1.37 6.76
N VAL A 98 10.41 -0.24 7.29
CA VAL A 98 11.75 0.27 6.98
C VAL A 98 12.83 -0.78 7.22
N GLY A 99 12.79 -1.48 8.36
CA GLY A 99 13.78 -2.51 8.69
C GLY A 99 13.77 -3.71 7.73
N THR A 100 12.59 -4.11 7.26
CA THR A 100 12.43 -5.14 6.21
C THR A 100 12.97 -4.64 4.87
N MET A 101 12.65 -3.40 4.50
CA MET A 101 13.12 -2.79 3.25
C MET A 101 14.65 -2.72 3.16
N GLN A 102 15.31 -2.29 4.23
CA GLN A 102 16.77 -2.20 4.25
C GLN A 102 17.45 -3.57 4.24
N ARG A 103 16.94 -4.54 5.02
CA ARG A 103 17.59 -5.85 5.18
C ARG A 103 17.30 -6.81 4.03
N GLU A 104 16.05 -6.91 3.59
CA GLU A 104 15.63 -7.91 2.62
C GLU A 104 15.66 -7.37 1.19
N LEU A 105 15.22 -6.13 1.01
CA LEU A 105 15.07 -5.53 -0.33
C LEU A 105 16.27 -4.67 -0.73
N LYS A 106 17.25 -4.51 0.17
CA LYS A 106 18.51 -3.76 -0.05
C LYS A 106 18.29 -2.34 -0.58
N VAL A 107 17.20 -1.69 -0.18
CA VAL A 107 16.90 -0.31 -0.58
C VAL A 107 17.50 0.72 0.37
N ASN A 108 17.96 1.84 -0.18
CA ASN A 108 18.54 2.96 0.57
C ASN A 108 17.48 3.95 1.08
N LYS A 109 17.88 4.97 1.85
CA LYS A 109 16.92 5.85 2.53
C LYS A 109 16.07 6.67 1.57
N ASN A 110 16.66 7.17 0.48
CA ASN A 110 15.93 7.93 -0.53
C ASN A 110 14.92 7.05 -1.28
N GLN A 111 15.31 5.82 -1.63
CA GLN A 111 14.42 4.83 -2.24
C GLN A 111 13.25 4.50 -1.29
N ILE A 112 13.51 4.30 0.00
CA ILE A 112 12.46 4.01 0.99
C ILE A 112 11.41 5.12 1.05
N VAL A 113 11.87 6.38 1.07
CA VAL A 113 11.01 7.56 1.15
C VAL A 113 10.22 7.75 -0.15
N GLU A 114 10.85 7.49 -1.30
CA GLU A 114 10.17 7.55 -2.60
C GLU A 114 9.13 6.44 -2.76
N ILE A 115 9.44 5.20 -2.34
CA ILE A 115 8.48 4.09 -2.33
C ILE A 115 7.25 4.43 -1.49
N TYR A 116 7.47 5.01 -0.30
CA TYR A 116 6.37 5.42 0.56
C TYR A 116 5.55 6.57 -0.05
N TYR A 117 6.23 7.55 -0.65
CA TYR A 117 5.58 8.63 -1.37
C TYR A 117 4.68 8.11 -2.51
N ILE A 118 5.19 7.20 -3.34
CA ILE A 118 4.42 6.57 -4.42
C ILE A 118 3.22 5.83 -3.83
N ARG A 119 3.40 5.06 -2.75
CA ARG A 119 2.33 4.30 -2.10
C ARG A 119 1.20 5.15 -1.56
N GLU A 120 1.48 6.35 -1.07
CA GLU A 120 0.46 7.25 -0.52
C GLU A 120 -0.20 8.15 -1.60
N LYS A 121 0.35 8.17 -2.82
CA LYS A 121 -0.23 8.92 -3.96
C LYS A 121 -1.07 8.05 -4.91
N LEU A 122 -0.86 6.74 -4.90
CA LEU A 122 -1.67 5.74 -5.59
C LEU A 122 -2.88 5.34 -4.72
#